data_AF-A2CDB9-F1
#
_entry.id   AF-A2CDB9-F1
#
_cell.length_a   1.000
_cell.length_b   1.000
_cell.length_c   1.000
_cell.angle_alpha   90.00
_cell.angle_beta   90.00
_cell.angle_gamma   90.00
#
_symmetry.space_group_name_H-M   'P 1'
#
loop_
_entity.id
_entity.type
_entity.pdbx_description
1 polymer ?
#
loop_
_entity_poly.entity_id
_entity_poly.type
_entity_poly.pdbx_seq_one_letter_code
_entity_poly.pdbx_strand_id
1 'polypeptide(L)'
;MQRSVRLSLSLTGAAALALANTPIHPVAAQEEDGSAADLGVMEINLKDAVQFNWGFQGALQGAGTPNQAGIGAFLPIAVGENSVFFADVLLNANFSDYDGYSSIINTEVAGTTISTSTRLGYRWLNGDRSWMYGVNAGYDSRPMNTGDADSGVTLYNKESAFFQQIAAGLEAVSESWNFNAYALIPVGDTEQRLNVRYLGGALDTYGLDVGYFITPELNASVGYYYQQGDLDDADGSGVQVELDYQIADGLTAGINVSYDETFETRVSGNIEYRFGSNSTAAETKKKAWQKPTIQALSESIKNRNIRVHDCGHGSCRKACTHTPFGRTVETVNIDTKVHFRVLESAVSRHSDGAGSLSYWHCNPGAHSGKIRDWERVTRHWHGRNVS
;
A
#
# COMPACT_ATOMS: atom_id res chain seq x y z
N MET A 1 5.43 10.92 47.05
CA MET A 1 6.57 10.76 46.11
C MET A 1 6.02 10.36 44.75
N GLN A 2 5.68 11.34 43.91
CA GLN A 2 5.34 11.15 42.50
C GLN A 2 6.53 11.68 41.71
N ARG A 3 7.11 10.87 40.82
CA ARG A 3 8.13 11.31 39.86
C ARG A 3 7.56 11.16 38.46
N SER A 4 7.34 12.30 37.84
CA SER A 4 6.91 12.48 36.46
C SER A 4 8.06 12.10 35.51
N VAL A 5 7.81 11.20 34.57
CA VAL A 5 8.68 10.99 33.41
C VAL A 5 8.12 11.84 32.29
N ARG A 6 8.79 12.96 31.99
CA ARG A 6 8.61 13.72 30.75
C ARG A 6 9.64 13.18 29.76
N LEU A 7 9.22 12.35 28.80
CA LEU A 7 10.01 12.07 27.61
C LEU A 7 9.69 13.15 26.57
N SER A 8 10.65 14.03 26.32
CA SER A 8 10.63 14.97 25.21
C SER A 8 11.01 14.23 23.92
N LEU A 9 10.04 14.04 23.02
CA LEU A 9 10.31 13.62 21.64
C LEU A 9 10.89 14.82 20.87
N SER A 10 12.17 14.74 20.53
CA SER A 10 12.77 15.51 19.44
C SER A 10 13.42 14.51 18.50
N LEU A 11 12.67 14.01 17.51
CA LEU A 11 13.18 13.18 16.44
C LEU A 11 13.43 14.07 15.21
N THR A 12 14.51 14.87 15.27
CA THR A 12 15.07 15.52 14.10
C THR A 12 15.82 14.48 13.27
N GLY A 13 15.39 14.32 12.02
CA GLY A 13 16.01 13.43 11.04
C GLY A 13 17.47 13.80 10.77
N ALA A 14 18.34 12.80 10.85
CA ALA A 14 19.66 12.75 10.22
C ALA A 14 20.21 11.33 10.33
N ALA A 15 19.86 10.46 9.37
CA ALA A 15 20.57 9.21 9.12
C ALA A 15 20.94 9.17 7.65
N ALA A 16 21.98 9.93 7.29
CA ALA A 16 22.64 9.86 6.00
C ALA A 16 24.16 10.01 6.24
N LEU A 17 24.92 9.10 5.64
CA LEU A 17 26.40 9.02 5.58
C LEU A 17 27.16 8.71 6.87
N ALA A 18 27.33 7.42 7.17
CA ALA A 18 28.45 6.94 8.00
C ALA A 18 28.84 5.49 7.66
N LEU A 19 29.14 5.21 6.39
CA LEU A 19 29.87 3.99 5.97
C LEU A 19 30.96 4.35 4.96
N ALA A 20 31.83 5.26 5.36
CA ALA A 20 33.09 5.51 4.67
C ALA A 20 34.12 5.85 5.75
N ASN A 21 34.87 4.83 6.21
CA ASN A 21 36.21 4.92 6.83
C ASN A 21 36.48 3.73 7.76
N THR A 22 36.53 2.51 7.22
CA THR A 22 37.32 1.44 7.84
C THR A 22 38.55 1.19 6.95
N PRO A 23 39.78 1.38 7.44
CA PRO A 23 40.97 1.07 6.68
C PRO A 23 41.14 -0.46 6.63
N ILE A 24 40.97 -1.05 5.44
CA ILE A 24 41.33 -2.45 5.18
C ILE A 24 42.83 -2.48 4.87
N HIS A 25 43.60 -3.17 5.71
CA HIS A 25 45.01 -3.48 5.44
C HIS A 25 45.11 -4.47 4.25
N PRO A 26 46.08 -4.29 3.32
CA PRO A 26 46.25 -5.20 2.20
C PRO A 26 46.94 -6.49 2.69
N VAL A 27 46.29 -7.64 2.46
CA VAL A 27 46.97 -8.94 2.50
C VAL A 27 47.75 -9.07 1.20
N ALA A 28 49.04 -9.37 1.32
CA ALA A 28 49.97 -9.52 0.21
C ALA A 28 49.48 -10.61 -0.77
N ALA A 29 49.41 -10.24 -2.05
CA ALA A 29 49.17 -11.16 -3.15
C ALA A 29 50.35 -12.13 -3.32
N GLN A 30 50.05 -13.42 -3.43
CA GLN A 30 50.95 -14.38 -4.05
C GLN A 30 50.67 -14.34 -5.55
N GLU A 31 51.67 -13.91 -6.32
CA GLU A 31 51.64 -13.90 -7.78
C GLU A 31 51.65 -15.34 -8.30
N GLU A 32 50.52 -15.82 -8.80
CA GLU A 32 50.47 -16.83 -9.84
C GLU A 32 49.97 -16.17 -11.13
N ASP A 33 50.78 -16.32 -12.18
CA ASP A 33 50.63 -15.75 -13.52
C ASP A 33 49.46 -16.43 -14.27
N GLY A 34 48.25 -16.22 -13.78
CA GLY A 34 47.00 -16.74 -14.32
C GLY A 34 46.28 -15.66 -15.12
N SER A 35 46.24 -15.82 -16.44
CA SER A 35 45.41 -15.02 -17.35
C SER A 35 43.96 -14.91 -16.83
N ALA A 36 43.38 -13.70 -16.85
CA ALA A 36 42.01 -13.41 -16.42
C ALA A 36 40.92 -14.26 -17.11
N ALA A 37 41.27 -14.99 -18.17
CA ALA A 37 40.41 -15.97 -18.81
C ALA A 37 40.20 -17.25 -17.97
N ASP A 38 41.09 -17.57 -17.03
CA ASP A 38 41.06 -18.81 -16.22
C ASP A 38 40.28 -18.65 -14.89
N LEU A 39 39.83 -17.43 -14.58
CA LEU A 39 39.04 -17.10 -13.37
C LEU A 39 37.53 -17.02 -13.60
N GLY A 40 37.02 -17.43 -14.77
CA GLY A 40 35.58 -17.60 -14.99
C GLY A 40 34.72 -16.38 -14.64
N VAL A 41 35.29 -15.17 -14.69
CA VAL A 41 34.58 -13.91 -14.41
C VAL A 41 33.67 -13.67 -15.60
N MET A 42 32.50 -14.29 -15.59
CA MET A 42 31.47 -14.01 -16.57
C MET A 42 31.08 -12.54 -16.46
N GLU A 43 31.37 -11.80 -17.53
CA GLU A 43 30.87 -10.45 -17.71
C GLU A 43 29.34 -10.52 -17.88
N ILE A 44 28.60 -10.17 -16.84
CA ILE A 44 27.14 -10.15 -16.87
C ILE A 44 26.71 -8.90 -17.66
N ASN A 45 26.09 -9.11 -18.82
CA ASN A 45 25.41 -8.05 -19.55
C ASN A 45 23.99 -7.89 -19.01
N LEU A 46 23.70 -6.74 -18.38
CA LEU A 46 22.39 -6.49 -17.78
C LEU A 46 21.25 -6.47 -18.82
N LYS A 47 21.52 -6.16 -20.09
CA LYS A 47 20.48 -6.20 -21.14
C LYS A 47 20.02 -7.61 -21.45
N ASP A 48 20.89 -8.60 -21.25
CA ASP A 48 20.54 -10.00 -21.41
C ASP A 48 19.81 -10.51 -20.15
N ALA A 49 20.23 -10.07 -18.96
CA ALA A 49 19.68 -10.52 -17.69
C ALA A 49 18.32 -9.90 -17.34
N VAL A 50 18.13 -8.61 -17.67
CA VAL A 50 16.96 -7.80 -17.33
C VAL A 50 16.13 -7.57 -18.57
N GLN A 51 15.12 -8.43 -18.74
CA GLN A 51 14.20 -8.36 -19.86
C GLN A 51 12.78 -8.06 -19.37
N PHE A 52 11.93 -7.67 -20.33
CA PHE A 52 10.50 -7.60 -20.08
C PHE A 52 10.00 -8.92 -19.51
N ASN A 53 9.34 -8.85 -18.37
CA ASN A 53 8.70 -10.00 -17.75
C ASN A 53 7.26 -9.65 -17.40
N TRP A 54 6.41 -10.66 -17.41
CA TRP A 54 5.00 -10.52 -17.04
C TRP A 54 4.51 -11.83 -16.46
N GLY A 55 3.42 -11.82 -15.71
CA GLY A 55 3.05 -13.00 -14.96
C GLY A 55 1.71 -12.92 -14.28
N PHE A 56 1.34 -14.04 -13.67
CA PHE A 56 0.18 -14.14 -12.81
C PHE A 56 0.64 -14.15 -11.36
N GLN A 57 -0.18 -13.61 -10.49
CA GLN A 57 0.02 -13.69 -9.05
C GLN A 57 -1.30 -13.95 -8.34
N GLY A 58 -1.23 -14.66 -7.23
CA GLY A 58 -2.32 -14.87 -6.30
C GLY A 58 -1.83 -14.66 -4.89
N ALA A 59 -2.65 -14.05 -4.04
CA ALA A 59 -2.40 -13.98 -2.62
C ALA A 59 -3.70 -14.24 -1.85
N LEU A 60 -3.59 -15.01 -0.77
CA LEU A 60 -4.66 -15.21 0.18
C LEU A 60 -4.86 -13.96 1.03
N GLN A 61 -6.04 -13.85 1.63
CA GLN A 61 -6.41 -12.79 2.55
C GLN A 61 -5.37 -12.59 3.66
N GLY A 62 -5.06 -11.32 3.94
CA GLY A 62 -4.12 -10.87 4.97
C GLY A 62 -4.66 -9.67 5.76
N ALA A 63 -3.81 -9.03 6.55
CA ALA A 63 -4.17 -7.85 7.34
C ALA A 63 -4.58 -6.67 6.42
N GLY A 64 -5.85 -6.27 6.45
CA GLY A 64 -6.38 -5.16 5.65
C GLY A 64 -6.57 -5.47 4.16
N THR A 65 -6.31 -6.71 3.71
CA THR A 65 -6.27 -7.07 2.28
C THR A 65 -7.02 -8.37 1.98
N PRO A 66 -7.95 -8.38 1.02
CA PRO A 66 -8.74 -9.56 0.67
C PRO A 66 -7.94 -10.54 -0.18
N ASN A 67 -8.54 -11.70 -0.47
CA ASN A 67 -8.02 -12.62 -1.47
C ASN A 67 -7.86 -11.91 -2.82
N GLN A 68 -6.73 -12.10 -3.49
CA GLN A 68 -6.45 -11.44 -4.77
C GLN A 68 -5.82 -12.40 -5.77
N ALA A 69 -6.15 -12.19 -7.04
CA ALA A 69 -5.44 -12.79 -8.17
C ALA A 69 -5.34 -11.78 -9.30
N GLY A 70 -4.20 -11.76 -9.97
CA GLY A 70 -3.92 -10.71 -10.93
C GLY A 70 -2.83 -11.02 -11.92
N ILE A 71 -2.60 -10.03 -12.77
CA ILE A 71 -1.58 -10.02 -13.80
C ILE A 71 -0.67 -8.81 -13.56
N GLY A 72 0.64 -9.06 -13.55
CA GLY A 72 1.66 -8.03 -13.41
C GLY A 72 2.65 -8.05 -14.57
N ALA A 73 3.27 -6.91 -14.84
CA ALA A 73 4.32 -6.78 -15.84
C ALA A 73 5.41 -5.84 -15.36
N PHE A 74 6.66 -6.28 -15.50
CA PHE A 74 7.86 -5.48 -15.29
C PHE A 74 8.46 -5.09 -16.64
N LEU A 75 8.54 -3.80 -16.89
CA LEU A 75 8.98 -3.19 -18.14
C LEU A 75 10.31 -2.47 -17.90
N PRO A 76 11.45 -3.05 -18.27
CA PRO A 76 12.71 -2.31 -18.28
C PRO A 76 12.68 -1.26 -19.40
N ILE A 77 12.61 0.02 -19.03
CA ILE A 77 12.55 1.15 -19.96
C ILE A 77 13.94 1.47 -20.50
N ALA A 78 14.94 1.49 -19.62
CA ALA A 78 16.33 1.69 -19.98
C ALA A 78 17.24 0.78 -19.14
N VAL A 79 18.09 0.01 -19.81
CA VAL A 79 19.06 -0.88 -19.17
C VAL A 79 20.46 -0.41 -19.55
N GLY A 80 21.16 0.11 -18.55
CA GLY A 80 22.57 0.51 -18.62
C GLY A 80 23.52 -0.64 -18.26
N GLU A 81 24.78 -0.31 -18.05
CA GLU A 81 25.81 -1.30 -17.68
C GLU A 81 25.66 -1.80 -16.25
N ASN A 82 25.22 -0.94 -15.33
CA ASN A 82 25.03 -1.23 -13.90
C ASN A 82 23.71 -0.68 -13.37
N SER A 83 22.75 -0.32 -14.24
CA SER A 83 21.48 0.25 -13.78
C SER A 83 20.30 -0.06 -14.69
N VAL A 84 19.11 0.03 -14.11
CA VAL A 84 17.84 -0.26 -14.74
C VAL A 84 16.84 0.81 -14.33
N PHE A 85 16.29 1.52 -15.31
CA PHE A 85 15.07 2.31 -15.15
C PHE A 85 13.88 1.48 -15.64
N PHE A 86 12.83 1.36 -14.83
CA PHE A 86 11.72 0.47 -15.12
C PHE A 86 10.35 1.07 -14.77
N ALA A 87 9.33 0.54 -15.42
CA ALA A 87 7.94 0.63 -15.00
C ALA A 87 7.45 -0.74 -14.60
N ASP A 88 6.60 -0.79 -13.59
CA ASP A 88 6.04 -2.03 -13.06
C ASP A 88 4.54 -1.81 -12.82
N VAL A 89 3.72 -2.59 -13.51
CA VAL A 89 2.27 -2.44 -13.54
C VAL A 89 1.62 -3.72 -13.07
N LEU A 90 0.60 -3.60 -12.23
CA LEU A 90 -0.13 -4.71 -11.66
C LEU A 90 -1.63 -4.44 -11.68
N LEU A 91 -2.40 -5.45 -12.07
CA LEU A 91 -3.86 -5.46 -12.04
C LEU A 91 -4.32 -6.68 -11.25
N ASN A 92 -4.97 -6.47 -10.11
CA ASN A 92 -5.47 -7.53 -9.25
C ASN A 92 -7.00 -7.50 -9.19
N ALA A 93 -7.64 -8.65 -9.40
CA ALA A 93 -9.01 -8.87 -8.99
C ALA A 93 -9.00 -9.20 -7.49
N ASN A 94 -9.67 -8.37 -6.69
CA ASN A 94 -9.94 -8.63 -5.28
C ASN A 94 -11.26 -9.38 -5.17
N PHE A 95 -11.23 -10.53 -4.51
CA PHE A 95 -12.38 -11.40 -4.29
C PHE A 95 -12.97 -11.20 -2.90
N SER A 96 -14.15 -11.76 -2.68
CA SER A 96 -14.77 -11.77 -1.36
C SER A 96 -13.87 -12.42 -0.31
N ASP A 97 -14.05 -11.97 0.93
CA ASP A 97 -13.43 -12.62 2.10
C ASP A 97 -14.02 -14.03 2.33
N TYR A 98 -13.36 -14.82 3.18
CA TYR A 98 -13.94 -16.07 3.66
C TYR A 98 -15.14 -15.76 4.59
N ASP A 99 -16.22 -16.53 4.44
CA ASP A 99 -17.44 -16.42 5.27
C ASP A 99 -17.08 -16.53 6.76
N GLY A 100 -17.36 -15.47 7.53
CA GLY A 100 -17.03 -15.38 8.96
C GLY A 100 -15.60 -14.93 9.30
N TYR A 101 -14.84 -14.42 8.32
CA TYR A 101 -13.47 -13.92 8.54
C TYR A 101 -13.18 -12.67 7.70
N SER A 102 -13.53 -11.48 8.23
CA SER A 102 -13.30 -10.21 7.54
C SER A 102 -11.82 -9.82 7.37
N SER A 103 -11.48 -9.25 6.20
CA SER A 103 -10.16 -8.63 5.92
C SER A 103 -10.05 -7.19 6.42
N ILE A 104 -11.17 -6.56 6.78
CA ILE A 104 -11.25 -5.16 7.23
C ILE A 104 -11.91 -5.03 8.62
N ILE A 105 -11.79 -6.08 9.45
CA ILE A 105 -12.28 -6.18 10.84
C ILE A 105 -13.76 -6.60 10.95
N ASN A 106 -14.74 -5.74 10.68
CA ASN A 106 -16.15 -6.01 11.00
C ASN A 106 -17.08 -6.25 9.78
N THR A 107 -16.64 -5.89 8.58
CA THR A 107 -17.43 -5.97 7.35
C THR A 107 -16.72 -6.88 6.36
N GLU A 108 -17.40 -7.85 5.76
CA GLU A 108 -16.78 -8.65 4.72
C GLU A 108 -16.63 -7.85 3.42
N VAL A 109 -15.50 -8.00 2.74
CA VAL A 109 -15.40 -7.58 1.34
C VAL A 109 -16.25 -8.52 0.50
N ALA A 110 -17.11 -8.00 -0.37
CA ALA A 110 -17.94 -8.83 -1.25
C ALA A 110 -17.86 -8.43 -2.72
N GLY A 111 -17.96 -9.46 -3.57
CA GLY A 111 -17.93 -9.32 -5.01
C GLY A 111 -16.50 -9.29 -5.55
N THR A 112 -16.37 -8.90 -6.81
CA THR A 112 -15.07 -8.80 -7.48
C THR A 112 -14.82 -7.35 -7.88
N THR A 113 -13.70 -6.80 -7.45
CA THR A 113 -13.24 -5.45 -7.82
C THR A 113 -11.85 -5.53 -8.40
N ILE A 114 -11.47 -4.58 -9.26
CA ILE A 114 -10.15 -4.58 -9.91
C ILE A 114 -9.33 -3.45 -9.30
N SER A 115 -8.30 -3.79 -8.52
CA SER A 115 -7.26 -2.84 -8.11
C SER A 115 -6.16 -2.74 -9.15
N THR A 116 -5.55 -1.56 -9.20
CA THR A 116 -4.43 -1.29 -10.11
C THR A 116 -3.27 -0.69 -9.32
N SER A 117 -2.06 -1.05 -9.68
CA SER A 117 -0.84 -0.49 -9.12
C SER A 117 0.15 -0.20 -10.24
N THR A 118 0.74 0.99 -10.23
CA THR A 118 1.76 1.38 -11.20
C THR A 118 2.92 2.01 -10.46
N ARG A 119 4.12 1.44 -10.61
CA ARG A 119 5.36 1.91 -10.01
C ARG A 119 6.36 2.28 -11.10
N LEU A 120 7.10 3.36 -10.87
CA LEU A 120 8.31 3.70 -11.60
C LEU A 120 9.48 3.57 -10.65
N GLY A 121 10.59 3.03 -11.13
CA GLY A 121 11.76 2.87 -10.29
C GLY A 121 13.07 2.89 -11.04
N TYR A 122 14.12 3.08 -10.27
CA TYR A 122 15.50 3.06 -10.72
C TYR A 122 16.31 2.20 -9.77
N ARG A 123 16.91 1.13 -10.30
CA ARG A 123 17.82 0.24 -9.56
C ARG A 123 19.21 0.31 -10.15
N TRP A 124 20.23 0.26 -9.31
CA TRP A 124 21.62 0.26 -9.75
C TRP A 124 22.49 -0.64 -8.89
N LEU A 125 23.53 -1.18 -9.49
CA LEU A 125 24.56 -1.96 -8.82
C LEU A 125 25.71 -1.03 -8.40
N ASN A 126 26.35 -1.36 -7.28
CA ASN A 126 27.63 -0.77 -6.91
C ASN A 126 28.78 -1.31 -7.80
N GLY A 127 29.99 -0.74 -7.66
CA GLY A 127 31.09 -0.98 -8.59
C GLY A 127 31.53 -2.45 -8.71
N ASP A 128 31.49 -3.20 -7.62
CA ASP A 128 31.78 -4.64 -7.54
C ASP A 128 30.54 -5.52 -7.70
N ARG A 129 29.35 -4.93 -7.89
CA ARG A 129 28.04 -5.60 -8.01
C ARG A 129 27.66 -6.47 -6.80
N SER A 130 28.26 -6.21 -5.64
CA SER A 130 27.92 -6.88 -4.38
C SER A 130 26.61 -6.37 -3.77
N TRP A 131 26.16 -5.18 -4.19
CA TRP A 131 24.90 -4.58 -3.78
C TRP A 131 24.14 -4.01 -4.97
N MET A 132 22.82 -4.19 -4.93
CA MET A 132 21.84 -3.46 -5.69
C MET A 132 21.18 -2.43 -4.75
N TYR A 133 21.01 -1.22 -5.22
CA TYR A 133 20.22 -0.19 -4.57
C TYR A 133 19.08 0.23 -5.48
N GLY A 134 17.93 0.57 -4.90
CA GLY A 134 16.74 0.94 -5.65
C GLY A 134 15.98 2.08 -5.01
N VAL A 135 15.36 2.89 -5.85
CA VAL A 135 14.32 3.84 -5.46
C VAL A 135 13.11 3.63 -6.35
N ASN A 136 11.92 3.69 -5.78
CA ASN A 136 10.68 3.61 -6.54
C ASN A 136 9.60 4.51 -5.96
N ALA A 137 8.69 4.92 -6.82
CA ALA A 137 7.49 5.62 -6.42
C ALA A 137 6.33 5.24 -7.35
N GLY A 138 5.11 5.40 -6.90
CA GLY A 138 3.98 5.15 -7.75
C GLY A 138 2.64 5.38 -7.10
N TYR A 139 1.63 4.81 -7.74
CA TYR A 139 0.24 5.07 -7.46
C TYR A 139 -0.53 3.77 -7.49
N ASP A 140 -1.32 3.53 -6.44
CA ASP A 140 -2.19 2.38 -6.34
C ASP A 140 -3.64 2.84 -6.16
N SER A 141 -4.58 2.06 -6.73
CA SER A 141 -6.01 2.28 -6.60
C SER A 141 -6.72 0.98 -6.25
N ARG A 142 -7.71 1.08 -5.37
CA ARG A 142 -8.53 -0.04 -4.89
C ARG A 142 -9.99 0.38 -4.82
N PRO A 143 -10.78 0.09 -5.86
CA PRO A 143 -12.22 0.01 -5.69
C PRO A 143 -12.56 -1.18 -4.78
N MET A 144 -13.60 -1.04 -3.97
CA MET A 144 -14.06 -2.05 -3.03
C MET A 144 -15.58 -2.01 -2.96
N ASN A 145 -16.21 -3.18 -3.09
CA ASN A 145 -17.64 -3.35 -2.88
C ASN A 145 -17.85 -4.03 -1.53
N THR A 146 -18.87 -3.59 -0.79
CA THR A 146 -19.09 -4.05 0.58
C THR A 146 -20.06 -5.22 0.64
N GLY A 147 -19.71 -6.22 1.45
CA GLY A 147 -20.54 -7.38 1.78
C GLY A 147 -21.51 -7.13 2.91
N ASP A 148 -22.03 -8.23 3.45
CA ASP A 148 -22.81 -8.20 4.69
C ASP A 148 -21.86 -8.03 5.89
N ALA A 149 -22.37 -7.54 7.03
CA ALA A 149 -21.55 -7.39 8.22
C ALA A 149 -21.32 -8.74 8.88
N ASP A 150 -20.11 -8.98 9.39
CA ASP A 150 -19.70 -10.22 10.07
C ASP A 150 -20.55 -10.50 11.34
N SER A 151 -21.29 -9.49 11.81
CA SER A 151 -22.32 -9.61 12.86
C SER A 151 -23.59 -10.39 12.49
N GLY A 152 -23.69 -10.96 11.29
CA GLY A 152 -24.87 -11.71 10.83
C GLY A 152 -26.10 -10.83 10.53
N VAL A 153 -25.90 -9.51 10.39
CA VAL A 153 -26.95 -8.54 10.06
C VAL A 153 -26.89 -8.22 8.57
N THR A 154 -27.96 -8.54 7.84
CA THR A 154 -28.11 -8.12 6.44
C THR A 154 -28.07 -6.60 6.34
N LEU A 155 -27.10 -6.08 5.60
CA LEU A 155 -26.96 -4.63 5.42
C LEU A 155 -27.74 -4.18 4.19
N TYR A 156 -28.67 -3.23 4.38
CA TYR A 156 -29.33 -2.52 3.29
C TYR A 156 -28.44 -1.36 2.83
N ASN A 157 -28.34 -1.13 1.51
CA ASN A 157 -27.48 -0.12 0.84
C ASN A 157 -25.97 -0.44 0.88
N LYS A 158 -25.56 -1.50 0.16
CA LYS A 158 -24.16 -1.80 -0.15
C LYS A 158 -23.60 -0.68 -1.04
N GLU A 159 -22.50 -0.05 -0.65
CA GLU A 159 -21.87 1.04 -1.41
C GLU A 159 -20.51 0.61 -1.97
N SER A 160 -20.09 1.26 -3.05
CA SER A 160 -18.76 1.08 -3.64
C SER A 160 -17.82 2.16 -3.09
N ALA A 161 -16.77 1.77 -2.40
CA ALA A 161 -15.70 2.66 -1.97
C ALA A 161 -14.53 2.61 -2.97
N PHE A 162 -13.78 3.70 -3.11
CA PHE A 162 -12.66 3.81 -4.02
C PHE A 162 -11.46 4.49 -3.36
N PHE A 163 -10.53 3.68 -2.86
CA PHE A 163 -9.34 4.17 -2.18
C PHE A 163 -8.19 4.34 -3.17
N GLN A 164 -7.33 5.31 -2.88
CA GLN A 164 -6.18 5.69 -3.69
C GLN A 164 -5.00 5.95 -2.77
N GLN A 165 -3.79 5.58 -3.17
CA GLN A 165 -2.58 5.88 -2.40
C GLN A 165 -1.40 6.23 -3.31
N ILE A 166 -0.51 7.07 -2.80
CA ILE A 166 0.83 7.25 -3.34
C ILE A 166 1.76 6.35 -2.52
N ALA A 167 2.74 5.77 -3.20
CA ALA A 167 3.72 4.93 -2.56
C ALA A 167 5.13 5.33 -2.94
N ALA A 168 6.05 5.17 -2.00
CA ALA A 168 7.48 5.37 -2.19
C ALA A 168 8.25 4.24 -1.51
N GLY A 169 9.39 3.85 -2.08
CA GLY A 169 10.22 2.79 -1.54
C GLY A 169 11.71 2.96 -1.84
N LEU A 170 12.52 2.44 -0.92
CA LEU A 170 13.96 2.33 -1.00
C LEU A 170 14.35 0.85 -0.85
N GLU A 171 15.27 0.40 -1.68
CA GLU A 171 15.70 -1.00 -1.74
C GLU A 171 17.23 -1.08 -1.60
N ALA A 172 17.71 -2.09 -0.86
CA ALA A 172 19.12 -2.48 -0.88
C ALA A 172 19.22 -4.01 -0.80
N VAL A 173 19.83 -4.64 -1.80
CA VAL A 173 19.91 -6.11 -1.91
C VAL A 173 21.35 -6.52 -2.16
N SER A 174 21.82 -7.51 -1.41
CA SER A 174 23.12 -8.18 -1.58
C SER A 174 22.90 -9.66 -1.86
N GLU A 175 23.97 -10.45 -1.96
CA GLU A 175 23.85 -11.91 -2.14
C GLU A 175 23.23 -12.63 -0.92
N SER A 176 23.20 -12.00 0.26
CA SER A 176 22.70 -12.63 1.50
C SER A 176 21.63 -11.82 2.22
N TRP A 177 21.56 -10.51 1.99
CA TRP A 177 20.64 -9.61 2.69
C TRP A 177 19.79 -8.82 1.73
N ASN A 178 18.54 -8.56 2.08
CA ASN A 178 17.69 -7.56 1.44
C ASN A 178 17.09 -6.62 2.49
N PHE A 179 16.95 -5.35 2.10
CA PHE A 179 16.36 -4.31 2.90
C PHE A 179 15.34 -3.56 2.03
N ASN A 180 14.14 -3.36 2.56
CA ASN A 180 13.10 -2.59 1.91
C ASN A 180 12.51 -1.60 2.92
N ALA A 181 12.57 -0.31 2.61
CA ALA A 181 11.86 0.71 3.38
C ALA A 181 10.77 1.29 2.49
N TYR A 182 9.55 1.45 3.01
CA TYR A 182 8.42 1.89 2.22
C TYR A 182 7.47 2.81 3.00
N ALA A 183 6.78 3.65 2.24
CA ALA A 183 5.70 4.50 2.72
C ALA A 183 4.52 4.41 1.74
N LEU A 184 3.33 4.13 2.27
CA LEU A 184 2.06 4.10 1.55
C LEU A 184 1.16 5.17 2.17
N ILE A 185 0.76 6.15 1.37
CA ILE A 185 0.09 7.36 1.84
C ILE A 185 -1.22 7.49 1.06
N PRO A 186 -2.37 7.22 1.69
CA PRO A 186 -3.68 7.45 1.10
C PRO A 186 -3.85 8.89 0.61
N VAL A 187 -4.55 9.08 -0.51
CA VAL A 187 -4.81 10.39 -1.10
C VAL A 187 -6.26 10.52 -1.57
N GLY A 188 -6.76 11.76 -1.61
CA GLY A 188 -8.15 12.05 -1.95
C GLY A 188 -9.07 11.73 -0.77
N ASP A 189 -10.18 11.03 -1.03
CA ASP A 189 -11.14 10.64 -0.01
C ASP A 189 -10.63 9.38 0.72
N THR A 190 -9.92 9.60 1.83
CA THR A 190 -9.30 8.54 2.66
C THR A 190 -10.32 7.79 3.51
N GLU A 191 -11.47 8.40 3.79
CA GLU A 191 -12.60 7.81 4.51
C GLU A 191 -13.84 7.72 3.62
N GLN A 192 -14.46 6.55 3.57
CA GLN A 192 -15.62 6.30 2.73
C GLN A 192 -16.67 5.48 3.45
N ARG A 193 -17.94 5.77 3.18
CA ARG A 193 -19.02 4.98 3.74
C ARG A 193 -19.04 3.62 3.07
N LEU A 194 -18.94 2.57 3.89
CA LEU A 194 -19.01 1.20 3.42
C LEU A 194 -20.47 0.75 3.32
N ASN A 195 -21.23 1.03 4.38
CA ASN A 195 -22.65 0.72 4.45
C ASN A 195 -23.33 1.66 5.45
N VAL A 196 -24.63 1.47 5.70
CA VAL A 196 -25.41 2.30 6.66
C VAL A 196 -24.86 2.30 8.09
N ARG A 197 -23.98 1.37 8.44
CA ARG A 197 -23.48 1.14 9.80
C ARG A 197 -21.96 1.26 9.95
N TYR A 198 -21.18 1.22 8.86
CA TYR A 198 -19.72 1.21 8.93
C TYR A 198 -19.10 2.21 7.94
N LEU A 199 -18.04 2.88 8.41
CA LEU A 199 -17.12 3.68 7.60
C LEU A 199 -15.82 2.88 7.41
N GLY A 200 -15.14 3.11 6.30
CA GLY A 200 -13.87 2.49 5.96
C GLY A 200 -12.82 3.57 5.73
N GLY A 201 -11.65 3.40 6.34
CA GLY A 201 -10.51 4.30 6.20
C GLY A 201 -9.31 3.59 5.59
N ALA A 202 -8.69 4.20 4.58
CA ALA A 202 -7.38 3.78 4.10
C ALA A 202 -6.30 4.19 5.10
N LEU A 203 -5.28 3.34 5.29
CA LEU A 203 -4.24 3.54 6.29
C LEU A 203 -2.95 4.07 5.70
N ASP A 204 -2.42 5.15 6.27
CA ASP A 204 -1.01 5.50 6.13
C ASP A 204 -0.18 4.35 6.69
N THR A 205 0.79 3.85 5.92
CA THR A 205 1.62 2.72 6.32
C THR A 205 3.08 3.01 6.04
N TYR A 206 3.91 2.91 7.08
CA TYR A 206 5.36 3.07 7.00
C TYR A 206 6.01 1.79 7.49
N GLY A 207 6.92 1.21 6.71
CA GLY A 207 7.52 -0.06 7.09
C GLY A 207 8.98 -0.21 6.68
N LEU A 208 9.62 -1.14 7.37
CA LEU A 208 10.98 -1.60 7.12
C LEU A 208 11.00 -3.12 7.16
N ASP A 209 11.40 -3.73 6.06
CA ASP A 209 11.58 -5.16 5.92
C ASP A 209 13.08 -5.49 5.81
N VAL A 210 13.51 -6.51 6.53
CA VAL A 210 14.87 -7.06 6.48
C VAL A 210 14.78 -8.54 6.18
N GLY A 211 15.35 -8.95 5.05
CA GLY A 211 15.41 -10.34 4.63
C GLY A 211 16.82 -10.89 4.54
N TYR A 212 16.89 -12.21 4.64
CA TYR A 212 18.08 -13.01 4.56
C TYR A 212 17.87 -14.17 3.58
N PHE A 213 18.71 -14.24 2.55
CA PHE A 213 18.73 -15.34 1.59
C PHE A 213 19.46 -16.53 2.23
N ILE A 214 18.70 -17.54 2.67
CA ILE A 214 19.24 -18.80 3.19
C ILE A 214 19.92 -19.56 2.04
N THR A 215 19.24 -19.57 0.89
CA THR A 215 19.80 -19.91 -0.42
C THR A 215 19.34 -18.84 -1.41
N PRO A 216 19.93 -18.75 -2.63
CA PRO A 216 19.45 -17.81 -3.65
C PRO A 216 17.95 -17.95 -3.96
N GLU A 217 17.39 -19.15 -3.79
CA GLU A 217 15.99 -19.49 -4.04
C GLU A 217 15.09 -19.36 -2.79
N LEU A 218 15.66 -19.21 -1.59
CA LEU A 218 14.91 -19.20 -0.32
C LEU A 218 15.25 -17.94 0.49
N ASN A 219 14.29 -17.01 0.53
CA ASN A 219 14.40 -15.77 1.29
C ASN A 219 13.50 -15.81 2.52
N ALA A 220 14.07 -15.58 3.70
CA ALA A 220 13.33 -15.39 4.93
C ALA A 220 13.43 -13.93 5.35
N SER A 221 12.30 -13.26 5.61
CA SER A 221 12.30 -11.86 6.01
C SER A 221 11.42 -11.56 7.20
N VAL A 222 11.78 -10.50 7.91
CA VAL A 222 11.01 -9.92 9.00
C VAL A 222 10.79 -8.44 8.72
N GLY A 223 9.54 -8.01 8.83
CA GLY A 223 9.10 -6.64 8.64
C GLY A 223 8.52 -6.06 9.91
N TYR A 224 8.75 -4.77 10.12
CA TYR A 224 8.01 -3.96 11.08
C TYR A 224 7.33 -2.83 10.32
N TYR A 225 6.06 -2.59 10.63
CA TYR A 225 5.32 -1.49 10.06
C TYR A 225 4.51 -0.76 11.13
N TYR A 226 4.34 0.54 10.91
CA TYR A 226 3.44 1.39 11.66
C TYR A 226 2.32 1.84 10.73
N GLN A 227 1.09 1.81 11.24
CA GLN A 227 -0.10 2.24 10.54
C GLN A 227 -0.84 3.30 11.32
N GLN A 228 -1.40 4.24 10.57
CA GLN A 228 -2.24 5.28 11.11
C GLN A 228 -3.43 5.51 10.18
N GLY A 229 -4.61 5.68 10.76
CA GLY A 229 -5.84 5.97 10.02
C GLY A 229 -6.54 7.21 10.57
N ASP A 230 -7.23 7.94 9.70
CA ASP A 230 -7.93 9.17 10.09
C ASP A 230 -9.07 8.96 11.10
N LEU A 231 -9.57 7.73 11.19
CA LEU A 231 -10.64 7.30 12.08
C LEU A 231 -10.15 6.97 13.52
N ASP A 232 -8.84 7.08 13.80
CA ASP A 232 -8.16 6.79 15.09
C ASP A 232 -8.43 5.38 15.69
N ASP A 233 -9.06 4.47 14.95
CA ASP A 233 -9.47 3.13 15.44
C ASP A 233 -8.48 2.02 15.05
N ALA A 234 -7.55 2.33 14.14
CA ALA A 234 -6.57 1.38 13.58
C ALA A 234 -5.11 1.90 13.66
N ASP A 235 -4.85 2.82 14.57
CA ASP A 235 -3.50 3.30 14.84
C ASP A 235 -2.74 2.22 15.61
N GLY A 236 -1.71 1.65 14.97
CA GLY A 236 -1.05 0.48 15.53
C GLY A 236 0.27 0.18 14.85
N SER A 237 1.02 -0.71 15.47
CA SER A 237 2.20 -1.28 14.83
C SER A 237 2.07 -2.78 14.69
N GLY A 238 2.69 -3.30 13.64
CA GLY A 238 2.65 -4.70 13.30
C GLY A 238 4.01 -5.25 12.96
N VAL A 239 4.14 -6.55 13.15
CA VAL A 239 5.28 -7.35 12.71
C VAL A 239 4.81 -8.34 11.66
N GLN A 240 5.66 -8.60 10.69
CA GLN A 240 5.44 -9.52 9.60
C GLN A 240 6.65 -10.44 9.47
N VAL A 241 6.40 -11.71 9.19
CA VAL A 241 7.42 -12.69 8.81
C VAL A 241 7.00 -13.29 7.48
N GLU A 242 7.91 -13.30 6.51
CA GLU A 242 7.69 -13.84 5.19
C GLU A 242 8.75 -14.90 4.88
N LEU A 243 8.32 -16.00 4.27
CA LEU A 243 9.20 -17.01 3.71
C LEU A 243 8.85 -17.22 2.24
N ASP A 244 9.71 -16.75 1.34
CA ASP A 244 9.56 -16.87 -0.11
C ASP A 244 10.49 -17.97 -0.65
N TYR A 245 9.93 -18.87 -1.45
CA TYR A 245 10.67 -19.96 -2.09
C TYR A 245 10.44 -20.02 -3.61
N GLN A 246 11.51 -19.93 -4.39
CA GLN A 246 11.49 -20.12 -5.83
C GLN A 246 11.47 -21.63 -6.15
N ILE A 247 10.30 -22.13 -6.50
CA ILE A 247 10.05 -23.55 -6.82
C ILE A 247 10.72 -23.93 -8.14
N ALA A 248 10.65 -23.02 -9.12
CA ALA A 248 11.22 -23.17 -10.46
C ALA A 248 11.47 -21.80 -11.07
N ASP A 249 12.17 -21.75 -12.21
CA ASP A 249 12.39 -20.50 -12.94
C ASP A 249 11.07 -19.77 -13.19
N GLY A 250 10.94 -18.59 -12.57
CA GLY A 250 9.75 -17.76 -12.63
C GLY A 250 8.60 -18.16 -11.70
N LEU A 251 8.62 -19.33 -11.03
CA LEU A 251 7.58 -19.76 -10.09
C LEU A 251 8.05 -19.60 -8.63
N THR A 252 7.37 -18.74 -7.90
CA THR A 252 7.66 -18.45 -6.49
C THR A 252 6.40 -18.70 -5.64
N ALA A 253 6.58 -19.32 -4.49
CA ALA A 253 5.53 -19.45 -3.48
C ALA A 253 6.02 -18.87 -2.16
N GLY A 254 5.16 -18.13 -1.47
CA GLY A 254 5.47 -17.50 -0.20
C GLY A 254 4.44 -17.83 0.87
N ILE A 255 4.90 -17.83 2.12
CA ILE A 255 4.06 -17.91 3.32
C ILE A 255 4.33 -16.66 4.15
N ASN A 256 3.25 -16.02 4.56
CA ASN A 256 3.26 -14.74 5.26
C ASN A 256 2.51 -14.88 6.58
N VAL A 257 3.16 -14.53 7.69
CA VAL A 257 2.55 -14.46 9.03
C VAL A 257 2.71 -13.05 9.55
N SER A 258 1.60 -12.39 9.86
CA SER A 258 1.62 -11.05 10.45
C SER A 258 0.88 -11.02 11.76
N TYR A 259 1.34 -10.17 12.68
CA TYR A 259 0.62 -9.81 13.88
C TYR A 259 0.63 -8.29 14.04
N ASP A 260 -0.53 -7.71 14.22
CA ASP A 260 -0.69 -6.32 14.60
C ASP A 260 -1.90 -6.13 15.54
N GLU A 261 -1.99 -4.97 16.16
CA GLU A 261 -3.02 -4.68 17.17
C GLU A 261 -4.44 -4.60 16.58
N THR A 262 -4.57 -4.32 15.27
CA THR A 262 -5.84 -4.09 14.59
C THR A 262 -6.39 -5.35 13.94
N PHE A 263 -5.54 -6.13 13.25
CA PHE A 263 -5.93 -7.30 12.49
C PHE A 263 -5.55 -8.63 13.17
N GLU A 264 -4.93 -8.56 14.35
CA GLU A 264 -4.44 -9.71 15.12
C GLU A 264 -3.48 -10.61 14.30
N THR A 265 -3.40 -11.90 14.64
CA THR A 265 -2.55 -12.84 13.90
C THR A 265 -3.23 -13.24 12.59
N ARG A 266 -2.56 -13.00 11.47
CA ARG A 266 -2.99 -13.44 10.13
C ARG A 266 -1.94 -14.34 9.51
N VAL A 267 -2.41 -15.41 8.88
CA VAL A 267 -1.58 -16.30 8.06
C VAL A 267 -2.11 -16.26 6.65
N SER A 268 -1.23 -15.96 5.70
CA SER A 268 -1.54 -15.85 4.29
C SER A 268 -0.47 -16.54 3.44
N GLY A 269 -0.79 -16.81 2.20
CA GLY A 269 0.12 -17.40 1.24
C GLY A 269 0.02 -16.71 -0.10
N ASN A 270 1.13 -16.63 -0.81
CA ASN A 270 1.23 -16.04 -2.14
C ASN A 270 1.84 -17.03 -3.12
N ILE A 271 1.43 -16.93 -4.37
CA ILE A 271 2.03 -17.64 -5.49
C ILE A 271 2.20 -16.67 -6.65
N GLU A 272 3.35 -16.71 -7.29
CA GLU A 272 3.68 -15.84 -8.41
C GLU A 272 4.32 -16.67 -9.51
N TYR A 273 3.88 -16.46 -10.76
CA TYR A 273 4.52 -17.04 -11.93
C TYR A 273 4.85 -15.98 -12.97
N ARG A 274 6.14 -15.78 -13.26
CA ARG A 274 6.68 -14.79 -14.22
C ARG A 274 7.23 -15.49 -15.47
N PHE A 275 6.70 -15.08 -16.61
CA PHE A 275 7.19 -15.37 -17.96
C PHE A 275 8.25 -14.36 -18.38
N GLY A 276 9.13 -14.77 -19.29
CA GLY A 276 10.15 -13.89 -19.89
C GLY A 276 11.49 -13.90 -19.15
N SER A 277 11.61 -14.65 -18.06
CA SER A 277 12.89 -14.90 -17.39
C SER A 277 13.67 -16.01 -18.12
N ASN A 278 14.71 -15.61 -18.86
CA ASN A 278 15.96 -16.36 -19.08
C ASN A 278 15.90 -17.87 -19.41
N SER A 279 14.85 -18.36 -20.06
CA SER A 279 14.67 -19.80 -20.31
C SER A 279 15.64 -20.39 -21.34
N THR A 280 16.22 -19.57 -22.22
CA THR A 280 17.10 -19.98 -23.33
C THR A 280 18.60 -19.77 -23.10
N ALA A 281 19.02 -19.22 -21.96
CA ALA A 281 20.44 -18.96 -21.69
C ALA A 281 21.22 -20.23 -21.32
N ALA A 282 22.52 -20.23 -21.60
CA ALA A 282 23.42 -21.30 -21.15
C ALA A 282 23.40 -21.42 -19.60
N GLU A 283 23.53 -22.63 -19.07
CA GLU A 283 23.43 -22.91 -17.62
C GLU A 283 24.36 -22.04 -16.76
N THR A 284 25.55 -21.72 -17.27
CA THR A 284 26.51 -20.84 -16.60
C THR A 284 25.97 -19.41 -16.44
N LYS A 285 25.34 -18.86 -17.49
CA LYS A 285 24.67 -17.55 -17.42
C LYS A 285 23.47 -17.59 -16.49
N LYS A 286 22.69 -18.68 -16.50
CA LYS A 286 21.56 -18.87 -15.58
C LYS A 286 22.01 -18.77 -14.11
N LYS A 287 23.08 -19.47 -13.73
CA LYS A 287 23.62 -19.40 -12.37
C LYS A 287 24.09 -17.99 -11.98
N ALA A 288 24.74 -17.27 -12.90
CA ALA A 288 25.18 -15.90 -12.64
C ALA A 288 23.99 -14.93 -12.49
N TRP A 289 22.92 -15.15 -13.25
CA TRP A 289 21.69 -14.34 -13.18
C TRP A 289 20.79 -14.70 -12.01
N GLN A 290 20.95 -15.91 -11.44
CA GLN A 290 20.24 -16.36 -10.24
C GLN A 290 20.80 -15.75 -8.94
N LYS A 291 21.88 -14.97 -9.02
CA LYS A 291 22.37 -14.22 -7.86
C LYS A 291 21.28 -13.23 -7.40
N PRO A 292 20.99 -13.13 -6.09
CA PRO A 292 19.94 -12.24 -5.58
C PRO A 292 20.11 -10.78 -6.02
N THR A 293 21.34 -10.28 -6.10
CA THR A 293 21.64 -8.91 -6.57
C THR A 293 21.22 -8.66 -8.02
N ILE A 294 21.32 -9.67 -8.89
CA ILE A 294 20.97 -9.58 -10.31
C ILE A 294 19.48 -9.85 -10.50
N GLN A 295 18.92 -10.86 -9.81
CA GLN A 295 17.48 -11.14 -9.86
C GLN A 295 16.65 -9.93 -9.43
N ALA A 296 17.06 -9.28 -8.34
CA ALA A 296 16.38 -8.11 -7.78
C ALA A 296 16.29 -6.92 -8.75
N LEU A 297 17.10 -6.86 -9.82
CA LEU A 297 16.95 -5.83 -10.85
C LEU A 297 15.66 -5.98 -11.66
N SER A 298 15.11 -7.19 -11.74
CA SER A 298 13.92 -7.55 -12.54
C SER A 298 12.72 -7.99 -11.70
N GLU A 299 12.89 -8.06 -10.38
CA GLU A 299 11.82 -8.42 -9.44
C GLU A 299 10.75 -7.33 -9.37
N SER A 300 9.51 -7.77 -9.18
CA SER A 300 8.41 -6.83 -8.97
C SER A 300 8.57 -6.14 -7.61
N ILE A 301 8.25 -4.85 -7.55
CA ILE A 301 8.21 -4.08 -6.29
C ILE A 301 7.25 -4.74 -5.28
N LYS A 302 7.65 -4.85 -4.01
CA LYS A 302 6.82 -5.34 -2.89
C LYS A 302 5.90 -4.22 -2.35
N ASN A 303 4.99 -4.56 -1.43
CA ASN A 303 4.18 -3.60 -0.65
C ASN A 303 3.30 -2.66 -1.52
N ARG A 304 2.26 -3.22 -2.15
CA ARG A 304 1.36 -2.50 -3.10
C ARG A 304 -0.09 -2.40 -2.69
N ASN A 305 -0.48 -3.12 -1.66
CA ASN A 305 -1.88 -3.24 -1.31
C ASN A 305 -2.30 -2.04 -0.47
N ILE A 306 -3.39 -1.38 -0.88
CA ILE A 306 -4.05 -0.40 -0.03
C ILE A 306 -4.69 -1.16 1.14
N ARG A 307 -4.21 -0.92 2.35
CA ARG A 307 -4.78 -1.48 3.57
C ARG A 307 -5.93 -0.60 4.04
N VAL A 308 -7.05 -1.23 4.33
CA VAL A 308 -8.29 -0.56 4.75
C VAL A 308 -8.71 -1.16 6.08
N HIS A 309 -9.19 -0.32 6.98
CA HIS A 309 -9.87 -0.74 8.20
C HIS A 309 -11.31 -0.24 8.17
N ASP A 310 -12.19 -0.89 8.94
CA ASP A 310 -13.54 -0.40 9.16
C ASP A 310 -13.78 -0.07 10.63
N CYS A 311 -14.82 0.72 10.86
CA CYS A 311 -15.27 0.98 12.21
C CYS A 311 -16.76 1.34 12.27
N GLY A 312 -17.35 1.06 13.44
CA GLY A 312 -18.76 1.26 13.68
C GLY A 312 -19.14 2.74 13.64
N HIS A 313 -20.25 3.04 12.97
CA HIS A 313 -20.79 4.41 12.81
C HIS A 313 -21.06 5.13 14.14
N GLY A 314 -21.04 4.44 15.29
CA GLY A 314 -21.15 5.04 16.63
C GLY A 314 -19.83 5.26 17.37
N SER A 315 -18.77 4.50 17.07
CA SER A 315 -17.45 4.57 17.74
C SER A 315 -16.47 5.49 17.03
N CYS A 316 -16.60 5.66 15.72
CA CYS A 316 -15.68 6.42 14.87
C CYS A 316 -16.01 7.90 14.62
N ARG A 317 -17.00 8.46 15.33
CA ARG A 317 -17.45 9.82 15.03
C ARG A 317 -16.50 10.87 15.61
N LYS A 318 -15.56 11.37 14.80
CA LYS A 318 -15.09 12.76 14.96
C LYS A 318 -16.25 13.67 14.58
N ALA A 319 -16.91 14.23 15.59
CA ALA A 319 -18.07 15.08 15.39
C ALA A 319 -17.67 16.48 14.94
N CYS A 320 -18.39 17.04 13.96
CA CYS A 320 -18.39 18.48 13.73
C CYS A 320 -18.94 19.19 14.98
N THR A 321 -18.06 19.79 15.77
CA THR A 321 -18.41 20.52 17.00
C THR A 321 -18.84 21.96 16.71
N HIS A 322 -18.51 22.47 15.52
CA HIS A 322 -18.84 23.83 15.10
C HIS A 322 -19.66 23.83 13.80
N THR A 323 -20.75 24.59 13.75
CA THR A 323 -21.49 24.89 12.52
C THR A 323 -20.65 25.71 11.53
N PRO A 324 -21.05 25.78 10.24
CA PRO A 324 -20.44 26.70 9.25
C PRO A 324 -20.43 28.18 9.67
N PHE A 325 -21.25 28.55 10.66
CA PHE A 325 -21.43 29.91 11.17
C PHE A 325 -20.74 30.14 12.53
N GLY A 326 -19.84 29.25 12.96
CA GLY A 326 -19.05 29.41 14.17
C GLY A 326 -19.80 29.18 15.48
N ARG A 327 -21.05 28.72 15.45
CA ARG A 327 -21.76 28.27 16.66
C ARG A 327 -21.34 26.85 17.03
N THR A 328 -20.97 26.65 18.29
CA THR A 328 -20.80 25.32 18.87
C THR A 328 -22.17 24.64 18.95
N VAL A 329 -22.26 23.40 18.48
CA VAL A 329 -23.46 22.56 18.63
C VAL A 329 -23.08 21.34 19.44
N GLU A 330 -24.02 20.77 20.18
CA GLU A 330 -23.90 19.38 20.60
C GLU A 330 -23.66 18.53 19.35
N THR A 331 -22.49 17.89 19.31
CA THR A 331 -22.06 16.82 18.40
C THR A 331 -23.05 16.53 17.27
N VAL A 332 -22.88 17.21 16.13
CA VAL A 332 -23.72 16.92 14.95
C VAL A 332 -23.14 15.71 14.24
N ASN A 333 -23.92 14.63 14.18
CA ASN A 333 -23.52 13.42 13.46
C ASN A 333 -23.43 13.71 11.95
N ILE A 334 -22.50 13.07 11.25
CA ILE A 334 -22.28 13.20 9.80
C ILE A 334 -23.54 12.94 8.94
N ASP A 335 -24.47 12.11 9.42
CA ASP A 335 -25.76 11.85 8.78
C ASP A 335 -26.88 12.85 9.12
N THR A 336 -26.62 13.78 10.05
CA THR A 336 -27.59 14.80 10.42
C THR A 336 -27.57 15.87 9.35
N LYS A 337 -28.55 15.83 8.44
CA LYS A 337 -28.87 16.98 7.60
C LYS A 337 -29.34 18.11 8.52
N VAL A 338 -28.44 19.02 8.84
CA VAL A 338 -28.82 20.21 9.58
C VAL A 338 -29.50 21.16 8.61
N HIS A 339 -30.82 21.23 8.72
CA HIS A 339 -31.61 22.21 8.01
C HIS A 339 -31.37 23.59 8.62
N PHE A 340 -30.37 24.30 8.12
CA PHE A 340 -30.30 25.73 8.33
C PHE A 340 -31.34 26.38 7.42
N ARG A 341 -32.46 26.85 7.98
CA ARG A 341 -33.24 27.91 7.31
C ARG A 341 -32.37 29.16 7.32
N VAL A 342 -31.60 29.35 6.25
CA VAL A 342 -31.11 30.68 5.93
C VAL A 342 -32.35 31.46 5.53
N LEU A 343 -32.87 32.26 6.46
CA LEU A 343 -33.75 33.37 6.11
C LEU A 343 -32.88 34.35 5.32
N GLU A 344 -32.66 34.08 4.04
CA GLU A 344 -32.30 35.14 3.11
C GLU A 344 -33.51 36.07 3.05
N SER A 345 -33.47 37.08 3.90
CA SER A 345 -34.28 38.28 3.75
C SER A 345 -33.84 39.00 2.48
N ALA A 346 -34.25 38.49 1.33
CA ALA A 346 -34.25 39.21 0.06
C ALA A 346 -35.42 38.71 -0.78
N VAL A 347 -36.39 39.61 -0.91
CA VAL A 347 -37.62 39.49 -1.70
C VAL A 347 -37.31 39.19 -3.17
N SER A 348 -37.93 38.16 -3.74
CA SER A 348 -38.57 38.26 -5.05
C SER A 348 -39.62 37.17 -5.20
N ARG A 349 -40.90 37.56 -5.15
CA ARG A 349 -42.01 36.73 -5.61
C ARG A 349 -41.92 36.65 -7.12
N HIS A 350 -41.24 35.64 -7.66
CA HIS A 350 -41.54 35.16 -9.00
C HIS A 350 -42.46 33.95 -8.89
N SER A 351 -43.58 34.04 -9.60
CA SER A 351 -44.75 33.18 -9.59
C SER A 351 -44.57 31.82 -10.28
N ASP A 352 -43.33 31.36 -10.44
CA ASP A 352 -43.02 30.06 -11.04
C ASP A 352 -42.39 29.20 -9.94
N GLY A 353 -43.04 28.10 -9.57
CA GLY A 353 -42.74 27.24 -8.41
C GLY A 353 -41.38 26.50 -8.43
N ALA A 354 -40.31 27.19 -8.82
CA ALA A 354 -38.94 26.75 -8.69
C ALA A 354 -38.40 27.18 -7.31
N GLY A 355 -38.05 26.18 -6.49
CA GLY A 355 -37.37 26.39 -5.21
C GLY A 355 -35.97 25.80 -5.24
N SER A 356 -35.04 26.43 -4.54
CA SER A 356 -33.74 25.83 -4.22
C SER A 356 -33.65 25.61 -2.73
N LEU A 357 -33.32 24.39 -2.31
CA LEU A 357 -32.98 24.09 -0.92
C LEU A 357 -31.50 23.80 -0.82
N SER A 358 -30.81 24.64 -0.05
CA SER A 358 -29.43 24.41 0.36
C SER A 358 -29.44 23.72 1.72
N TYR A 359 -28.73 22.60 1.84
CA TYR A 359 -28.41 21.99 3.12
C TYR A 359 -26.90 21.87 3.29
N TRP A 360 -26.46 21.86 4.54
CA TRP A 360 -25.06 21.63 4.88
C TRP A 360 -24.95 20.27 5.55
N HIS A 361 -23.99 19.45 5.11
CA HIS A 361 -23.63 18.22 5.81
C HIS A 361 -22.15 18.29 6.23
N CYS A 362 -21.84 17.63 7.33
CA CYS A 362 -20.46 17.46 7.80
C CYS A 362 -19.79 16.45 6.85
N ASN A 363 -18.65 16.81 6.27
CA ASN A 363 -17.89 15.92 5.38
C ASN A 363 -17.44 14.68 6.22
N PRO A 364 -17.66 13.45 5.74
CA PRO A 364 -17.20 12.25 6.43
C PRO A 364 -15.71 12.28 6.79
N GLY A 365 -14.81 12.77 5.93
CA GLY A 365 -13.36 12.88 6.14
C GLY A 365 -12.90 14.14 6.89
N ALA A 366 -13.69 14.64 7.82
CA ALA A 366 -13.42 15.88 8.55
C ALA A 366 -12.36 15.71 9.66
N HIS A 367 -11.10 16.06 9.40
CA HIS A 367 -10.00 15.88 10.37
C HIS A 367 -10.13 16.70 11.69
N SER A 368 -11.00 17.71 11.80
CA SER A 368 -10.95 18.62 12.96
C SER A 368 -12.26 19.22 13.47
N GLY A 369 -13.40 18.88 12.89
CA GLY A 369 -14.70 19.45 13.24
C GLY A 369 -14.79 20.98 13.07
N LYS A 370 -13.95 21.56 12.19
CA LYS A 370 -13.87 23.00 11.93
C LYS A 370 -14.83 23.42 10.81
N ILE A 371 -15.04 24.73 10.66
CA ILE A 371 -15.95 25.32 9.66
C ILE A 371 -15.68 24.84 8.21
N ARG A 372 -14.42 24.50 7.89
CA ARG A 372 -14.02 24.02 6.55
C ARG A 372 -14.49 22.60 6.24
N ASP A 373 -14.94 21.88 7.25
CA ASP A 373 -15.31 20.48 7.17
C ASP A 373 -16.81 20.30 6.82
N TRP A 374 -17.48 21.39 6.42
CA TRP A 374 -18.88 21.39 6.02
C TRP A 374 -19.05 21.64 4.53
N GLU A 375 -19.83 20.78 3.89
CA GLU A 375 -20.15 20.89 2.47
C GLU A 375 -21.57 21.41 2.27
N ARG A 376 -21.73 22.34 1.33
CA ARG A 376 -23.04 22.85 0.92
C ARG A 376 -23.55 22.06 -0.27
N VAL A 377 -24.70 21.42 -0.11
CA VAL A 377 -25.42 20.79 -1.22
C VAL A 377 -26.67 21.60 -1.52
N THR A 378 -26.81 22.00 -2.78
CA THR A 378 -27.99 22.74 -3.26
C THR A 378 -28.80 21.81 -4.16
N ARG A 379 -30.05 21.54 -3.78
CA ARG A 379 -31.01 20.85 -4.65
C ARG A 379 -31.98 21.87 -5.24
N HIS A 380 -32.05 21.87 -6.57
CA HIS A 380 -33.07 22.60 -7.32
C HIS A 380 -34.24 21.67 -7.62
N TRP A 381 -35.47 22.16 -7.46
CA TRP A 381 -36.66 21.47 -7.95
C TRP A 381 -37.54 22.41 -8.75
N HIS A 382 -38.20 21.83 -9.74
CA HIS A 382 -39.27 22.47 -10.51
C HIS A 382 -40.57 21.75 -10.18
N GLY A 383 -41.53 22.48 -9.61
CA GLY A 383 -42.87 21.95 -9.40
C GLY A 383 -43.50 21.58 -10.74
N ARG A 384 -43.86 20.30 -10.93
CA ARG A 384 -44.81 19.94 -12.00
C ARG A 384 -46.19 20.39 -11.52
N ASN A 385 -46.80 21.31 -12.26
CA ASN A 385 -48.23 21.59 -12.13
C ASN A 385 -48.99 20.29 -12.41
N VAL A 386 -49.69 19.78 -11.40
CA VAL A 386 -50.67 18.71 -11.57
C VAL A 386 -51.98 19.41 -11.94
N SER A 387 -52.40 19.23 -13.19
CA SER A 387 -53.68 19.70 -13.74
C SER A 387 -54.86 18.87 -13.26
#